data_AF-A0A7W0GPG5-F1
#
_entry.id   AF-A0A7W0GPG5-F1
#
_cell.length_a   1.000
_cell.length_b   1.000
_cell.length_c   1.000
_cell.angle_alpha   90.00
_cell.angle_beta   90.00
_cell.angle_gamma   90.00
#
_symmetry.space_group_name_H-M   'P 1'
#
loop_
_entity.id
_entity.type
_entity.pdbx_description
1 polymer ?
#
loop_
_entity_poly.entity_id
_entity_poly.type
_entity_poly.pdbx_seq_one_letter_code
_entity_poly.pdbx_strand_id
1 'polypeptide(L)'
;TSLLIDQAQEAGFTVTSPKSSSQRGGTASIMHEHAAAIASELVRREFIVDFRPGAGVRISPHFYTTDEELELIIGEMKTIRDTRAYAKHEAAGAAF
;
A
#
# COMPACT_ATOMS: atom_id res chain seq x y z
N THR A 1 -12.13 2.30 6.25
CA THR A 1 -11.29 2.05 5.05
C THR A 1 -11.56 2.96 3.87
N SER A 2 -12.63 3.80 3.85
CA SER A 2 -12.79 4.79 2.76
C SER A 2 -11.66 5.80 2.73
N LEU A 3 -11.25 6.32 3.90
CA LEU A 3 -10.09 7.22 4.05
C LEU A 3 -8.85 6.71 3.31
N LEU A 4 -8.48 5.46 3.51
CA LEU A 4 -7.32 4.84 2.86
C LEU A 4 -7.43 4.83 1.32
N ILE A 5 -8.62 4.56 0.77
CA ILE A 5 -8.87 4.58 -0.68
C ILE A 5 -8.72 6.01 -1.20
N ASP A 6 -9.37 6.97 -0.54
CA ASP A 6 -9.39 8.37 -0.94
C ASP A 6 -7.95 8.93 -0.94
N GLN A 7 -7.19 8.71 0.14
CA GLN A 7 -5.80 9.14 0.25
C GLN A 7 -4.90 8.47 -0.79
N ALA A 8 -5.08 7.18 -1.08
CA ALA A 8 -4.31 6.50 -2.12
C ALA A 8 -4.57 7.10 -3.51
N GLN A 9 -5.83 7.43 -3.82
CA GLN A 9 -6.20 8.04 -5.09
C GLN A 9 -5.69 9.48 -5.20
N GLU A 10 -5.81 10.28 -4.14
CA GLU A 10 -5.24 11.64 -4.06
C GLU A 10 -3.71 11.62 -4.19
N ALA A 11 -3.07 10.59 -3.65
CA ALA A 11 -1.64 10.37 -3.81
C ALA A 11 -1.22 9.93 -5.23
N GLY A 12 -2.17 9.67 -6.13
CA GLY A 12 -1.91 9.24 -7.51
C GLY A 12 -1.64 7.74 -7.67
N PHE A 13 -1.99 6.92 -6.68
CA PHE A 13 -1.94 5.47 -6.81
C PHE A 13 -3.22 4.89 -7.40
N THR A 14 -3.11 3.71 -8.01
CA THR A 14 -4.27 2.97 -8.51
C THR A 14 -4.83 2.07 -7.41
N VAL A 15 -6.08 2.25 -7.01
CA VAL A 15 -6.76 1.32 -6.09
C VAL A 15 -7.41 0.19 -6.90
N THR A 16 -7.05 -1.05 -6.59
CA THR A 16 -7.56 -2.25 -7.31
C THR A 16 -8.73 -2.93 -6.60
N SER A 17 -8.94 -2.64 -5.32
CA SER A 17 -10.11 -3.11 -4.57
C SER A 17 -11.40 -2.37 -4.96
N PRO A 18 -12.59 -2.96 -4.74
CA PRO A 18 -13.86 -2.29 -4.98
C PRO A 18 -13.99 -0.97 -4.19
N LYS A 19 -14.28 0.13 -4.89
CA LYS A 19 -14.43 1.48 -4.29
C LYS A 19 -15.66 1.59 -3.40
N SER A 20 -16.74 0.88 -3.73
CA SER A 20 -17.95 0.83 -2.89
C SER A 20 -17.69 0.01 -1.63
N SER A 21 -17.98 0.57 -0.45
CA SER A 21 -17.81 -0.12 0.83
C SER A 21 -18.72 -1.34 0.97
N SER A 22 -19.88 -1.33 0.32
CA SER A 22 -20.80 -2.46 0.27
C SER A 22 -20.27 -3.67 -0.51
N GLN A 23 -19.18 -3.51 -1.26
CA GLN A 23 -18.62 -4.55 -2.14
C GLN A 23 -17.24 -5.04 -1.68
N ARG A 24 -16.74 -4.60 -0.52
CA ARG A 24 -15.43 -5.00 0.01
C ARG A 24 -15.47 -5.24 1.52
N GLY A 25 -14.48 -6.00 2.00
CA GLY A 25 -14.19 -6.10 3.43
C GLY A 25 -13.40 -4.91 3.96
N GLY A 26 -12.77 -5.11 5.12
CA GLY A 26 -11.92 -4.14 5.79
C GLY A 26 -10.52 -3.94 5.20
N THR A 27 -10.24 -4.38 3.96
CA THR A 27 -8.91 -4.29 3.35
C THR A 27 -8.95 -3.51 2.03
N ALA A 28 -7.82 -2.96 1.63
CA ALA A 28 -7.65 -2.30 0.33
C ALA A 28 -6.30 -2.68 -0.29
N SER A 29 -6.27 -2.79 -1.62
CA SER A 29 -5.07 -3.06 -2.40
C SER A 29 -4.74 -1.86 -3.29
N ILE A 30 -3.49 -1.42 -3.21
CA ILE A 30 -2.97 -0.22 -3.87
C ILE A 30 -1.85 -0.64 -4.82
N MET A 31 -2.02 -0.28 -6.09
CA MET A 31 -1.16 -0.67 -7.20
C MET A 31 -0.23 0.45 -7.65
N HIS A 32 0.97 0.04 -7.99
CA HIS A 32 2.04 0.79 -8.65
C HIS A 32 2.85 -0.20 -9.49
N GLU A 33 3.53 0.26 -10.55
CA GLU A 33 4.38 -0.60 -11.39
C GLU A 33 5.46 -1.33 -10.56
N HIS A 34 5.99 -0.66 -9.53
CA HIS A 34 6.98 -1.20 -8.58
C HIS A 34 6.37 -1.71 -7.26
N ALA A 35 5.09 -2.09 -7.23
CA ALA A 35 4.36 -2.41 -5.99
C ALA A 35 5.03 -3.48 -5.11
N ALA A 36 5.63 -4.52 -5.70
CA ALA A 36 6.37 -5.53 -4.95
C ALA A 36 7.56 -4.93 -4.18
N ALA A 37 8.37 -4.12 -4.85
CA ALA A 37 9.54 -3.47 -4.27
C ALA A 37 9.15 -2.37 -3.26
N ILE A 38 8.02 -1.68 -3.47
CA ILE A 38 7.43 -0.76 -2.50
C ILE A 38 7.01 -1.51 -1.23
N ALA A 39 6.34 -2.67 -1.36
CA ALA A 39 5.97 -3.50 -0.21
C ALA A 39 7.21 -3.94 0.58
N SER A 40 8.28 -4.35 -0.10
CA SER A 40 9.54 -4.69 0.58
C SER A 40 10.14 -3.54 1.36
N GLU A 41 10.13 -2.34 0.77
CA GLU A 41 10.64 -1.16 1.46
C GLU A 41 9.76 -0.76 2.64
N LEU A 42 8.43 -0.88 2.53
CA LEU A 42 7.49 -0.68 3.63
C LEU A 42 7.78 -1.66 4.79
N VAL A 43 7.90 -2.95 4.50
CA VAL A 43 8.22 -3.98 5.50
C VAL A 43 9.57 -3.70 6.16
N ARG A 44 10.59 -3.29 5.38
CA ARG A 44 11.90 -2.86 5.92
C ARG A 44 11.78 -1.65 6.85
N ARG A 45 10.77 -0.79 6.65
CA ARG A 45 10.44 0.37 7.49
C ARG A 45 9.38 0.04 8.56
N GLU A 46 9.17 -1.25 8.85
CA GLU A 46 8.29 -1.74 9.91
C GLU A 46 6.78 -1.54 9.67
N PHE A 47 6.38 -1.25 8.43
CA PHE A 47 4.97 -1.30 8.03
C PHE A 47 4.56 -2.74 7.69
N ILE A 48 3.52 -3.24 8.36
CA ILE A 48 3.01 -4.60 8.16
C ILE A 48 2.03 -4.60 6.98
N VAL A 49 2.51 -5.06 5.82
CA VAL A 49 1.71 -5.23 4.59
C VAL A 49 2.07 -6.52 3.88
N ASP A 50 1.22 -6.94 2.95
CA ASP A 50 1.56 -8.03 2.02
C ASP A 50 1.37 -7.60 0.56
N PHE A 51 2.23 -8.09 -0.33
CA PHE A 51 2.10 -7.87 -1.77
C PHE A 51 1.26 -8.98 -2.42
N ARG A 52 0.35 -8.61 -3.31
CA ARG A 52 -0.44 -9.53 -4.11
C ARG A 52 -0.20 -9.29 -5.59
N PRO A 53 0.38 -10.26 -6.33
CA PRO A 53 0.55 -10.14 -7.77
C PRO A 53 -0.76 -9.76 -8.47
N GLY A 54 -0.72 -8.73 -9.32
CA GLY A 54 -1.91 -8.20 -10.01
C GLY A 54 -2.83 -7.30 -9.18
N ALA A 55 -2.71 -7.28 -7.84
CA ALA A 55 -3.52 -6.41 -6.98
C ALA A 55 -2.72 -5.28 -6.29
N GLY A 56 -1.43 -5.49 -6.01
CA GLY A 56 -0.53 -4.48 -5.45
C GLY A 56 -0.25 -4.69 -3.96
N VAL A 57 0.07 -3.60 -3.24
CA VAL A 57 0.28 -3.59 -1.80
C VAL A 57 -1.08 -3.68 -1.10
N ARG A 58 -1.32 -4.74 -0.34
CA ARG A 58 -2.55 -4.91 0.43
C ARG A 58 -2.37 -4.42 1.85
N ILE A 59 -3.24 -3.50 2.25
CA ILE A 59 -3.28 -2.89 3.57
C ILE A 59 -4.58 -3.37 4.24
N SER A 60 -4.46 -3.85 5.47
CA SER A 60 -5.58 -4.47 6.21
C SER A 60 -5.78 -3.76 7.55
N PRO A 61 -6.45 -2.60 7.58
CA PRO A 61 -6.79 -1.93 8.82
C PRO A 61 -7.70 -2.80 9.71
N HIS A 62 -7.46 -2.78 11.01
CA HIS A 62 -8.23 -3.52 12.01
C HIS A 62 -8.80 -2.58 13.08
N PHE A 63 -9.48 -3.13 14.08
CA PHE A 63 -10.16 -2.35 15.12
C PHE A 63 -9.23 -1.46 15.97
N TYR A 64 -7.92 -1.74 15.93
CA TYR A 64 -6.87 -0.99 16.61
C TYR A 64 -6.08 -0.06 15.67
N THR A 65 -6.44 0.01 14.39
CA THR A 65 -5.77 0.90 13.44
C THR A 65 -6.39 2.30 13.53
N THR A 66 -5.56 3.32 13.73
CA THR A 66 -6.01 4.72 13.75
C THR A 66 -6.02 5.31 12.34
N ASP A 67 -6.74 6.42 12.15
CA ASP A 67 -6.75 7.12 10.87
C ASP A 67 -5.36 7.68 10.55
N GLU A 68 -4.62 8.18 11.54
CA GLU A 68 -3.24 8.67 11.40
C GLU A 68 -2.28 7.60 10.86
N GLU A 69 -2.45 6.33 11.27
CA GLU A 69 -1.66 5.22 10.73
C GLU A 69 -1.97 4.96 9.24
N LEU A 70 -3.20 5.21 8.79
CA LEU A 70 -3.58 5.14 7.37
C LEU A 70 -2.92 6.28 6.57
N GLU A 71 -2.87 7.49 7.13
CA GLU A 71 -2.19 8.61 6.49
C GLU A 71 -0.67 8.36 6.43
N LEU A 72 -0.11 7.81 7.50
CA LEU A 72 1.31 7.47 7.61
C LEU A 72 1.72 6.49 6.50
N ILE A 73 0.97 5.40 6.29
CA ILE A 73 1.34 4.40 5.28
C ILE A 73 1.22 4.95 3.86
N ILE A 74 0.19 5.75 3.55
CA ILE A 74 0.06 6.38 2.22
C ILE A 74 1.17 7.42 2.01
N GLY A 75 1.45 8.23 3.03
CA GLY A 75 2.57 9.17 3.03
C GLY A 75 3.89 8.46 2.76
N GLU A 76 4.10 7.31 3.39
CA GLU A 76 5.33 6.56 3.21
C GLU A 76 5.43 5.90 1.83
N MET A 77 4.32 5.38 1.29
CA MET A 77 4.28 4.93 -0.10
C MET A 77 4.67 6.04 -1.08
N LYS A 78 4.21 7.29 -0.86
CA LYS A 78 4.62 8.45 -1.67
C LYS A 78 6.11 8.71 -1.52
N THR A 79 6.63 8.76 -0.31
CA THR A 79 8.07 8.95 -0.03
C THR A 79 8.90 7.90 -0.77
N ILE A 80 8.52 6.63 -0.68
CA ILE A 80 9.22 5.52 -1.33
C ILE A 80 9.21 5.67 -2.86
N ARG A 81 8.05 6.02 -3.44
CA ARG A 81 7.91 6.27 -4.89
C ARG A 81 8.77 7.45 -5.34
N ASP A 82 8.62 8.60 -4.69
CA ASP A 82 9.21 9.86 -5.14
C ASP A 82 10.74 9.86 -4.97
N THR A 83 11.24 9.21 -3.92
CA THR A 83 12.69 9.04 -3.70
C THR A 83 13.28 7.84 -4.42
N ARG A 84 12.45 7.02 -5.08
CA ARG A 84 12.81 5.74 -5.69
C ARG A 84 13.49 4.76 -4.71
N ALA A 85 13.17 4.84 -3.41
CA ALA A 85 13.76 3.96 -2.41
C ALA A 85 13.48 2.47 -2.68
N TYR A 86 12.40 2.18 -3.41
CA TYR A 86 12.05 0.82 -3.88
C TYR A 86 13.14 0.19 -4.77
N ALA A 87 13.99 0.97 -5.44
CA ALA A 87 14.99 0.44 -6.38
C ALA A 87 15.95 -0.58 -5.75
N LYS A 88 16.20 -0.47 -4.43
CA LYS A 88 17.05 -1.42 -3.67
C LYS A 88 16.44 -2.83 -3.60
N HIS A 89 15.14 -2.97 -3.83
CA HIS A 89 14.39 -4.21 -3.71
C HIS A 89 13.99 -4.81 -5.06
N GLU A 90 14.26 -4.15 -6.18
CA GLU A 90 13.90 -4.65 -7.52
C GLU A 90 14.65 -5.94 -7.89
N ALA A 91 15.91 -6.06 -7.46
CA ALA A 91 16.74 -7.24 -7.71
C ALA A 91 16.43 -8.40 -6.75
N ALA A 92 15.78 -8.15 -5.61
CA ALA A 92 15.56 -9.16 -4.59
C ALA A 92 14.49 -10.19 -4.98
N GLY A 93 13.69 -9.92 -6.03
CA GLY A 93 12.53 -10.72 -6.36
C GLY A 93 11.48 -10.64 -5.24
N ALA A 94 10.22 -10.91 -5.56
CA ALA A 94 9.14 -10.94 -4.57
C ALA A 94 9.22 -12.21 -3.70
N ALA A 95 10.33 -12.41 -2.98
CA ALA A 95 10.45 -13.43 -1.96
C ALA A 95 9.77 -12.91 -0.68
N PHE A 96 8.44 -13.04 -0.66
CA PHE A 96 7.59 -13.00 0.53
C PHE A 96 6.81 -14.30 0.62
#